data_AF-A0A939L4X2-F1
#
_entry.id   AF-A0A939L4X2-F1
#
_cell.length_a   1.000
_cell.length_b   1.000
_cell.length_c   1.000
_cell.angle_alpha   90.00
_cell.angle_beta   90.00
_cell.angle_gamma   90.00
#
_symmetry.space_group_name_H-M   'P 1'
#
loop_
_entity.id
_entity.type
_entity.pdbx_description
1 polymer ?
#
loop_
_entity_poly.entity_id
_entity_poly.type
_entity_poly.pdbx_seq_one_letter_code
_entity_poly.pdbx_strand_id
1 'polypeptide(L)'
;MSAFHWLNEQFGFFGLPVYWSDFLGNILALATVWLALRRSLVAWPVQILGSVLLLIASLNVHLGGNAARQIVIIVSATWGWATWRRSREQEGTINVRWASWRERAVLMVAMVLGTAAFGAVLKWSDASFYPGAPWWMVLADAWIFVGSILAMYSQARRYVEFWFVWLAVDLVGVPLAVHSELYFSGIVYGIFFVMVLLGIRDWASRSKPQEIASPLEPAVLVEAREDTRDDGARGDARPGRDSSSRVGAAD
;
A
#
# COMPACT_ATOMS: atom_id res chain seq x y z
N MET A 1 -9.73 -15.80 -35.88
CA MET A 1 -8.41 -15.32 -35.41
C MET A 1 -8.65 -14.29 -34.32
N SER A 2 -8.10 -14.50 -33.11
CA SER A 2 -8.30 -13.55 -31.99
C SER A 2 -7.65 -12.21 -32.33
N ALA A 3 -8.33 -11.09 -32.06
CA ALA A 3 -7.83 -9.73 -32.29
C ALA A 3 -6.52 -9.41 -31.53
N PHE A 4 -6.10 -10.29 -30.62
CA PHE A 4 -4.96 -10.12 -29.72
C PHE A 4 -3.76 -11.01 -30.07
N HIS A 5 -3.74 -11.68 -31.23
CA HIS A 5 -2.64 -12.57 -31.61
C HIS A 5 -1.27 -11.85 -31.65
N TRP A 6 -1.26 -10.59 -32.09
CA TRP A 6 -0.06 -9.76 -32.20
C TRP A 6 0.63 -9.51 -30.85
N LEU A 7 -0.07 -9.65 -29.71
CA LEU A 7 0.54 -9.52 -28.38
C LEU A 7 1.59 -10.60 -28.08
N ASN A 8 1.54 -11.72 -28.81
CA ASN A 8 2.51 -12.82 -28.72
C ASN A 8 3.58 -12.73 -29.81
N GLU A 9 3.57 -11.71 -30.65
CA GLU A 9 4.64 -11.48 -31.62
C GLU A 9 5.84 -10.84 -30.93
N GLN A 10 7.03 -11.25 -31.35
CA GLN A 10 8.30 -10.69 -30.88
C GLN A 10 8.76 -9.58 -31.81
N PHE A 11 9.39 -8.56 -31.24
CA PHE A 11 10.13 -7.55 -31.98
C PHE A 11 11.54 -7.40 -31.41
N GLY A 12 12.45 -6.88 -32.21
CA GLY A 12 13.81 -6.59 -31.77
C GLY A 12 13.87 -5.29 -30.99
N PHE A 13 14.14 -5.38 -29.69
CA PHE A 13 14.39 -4.22 -28.83
C PHE A 13 15.87 -4.20 -28.41
N PHE A 14 16.66 -3.28 -28.97
CA PHE A 14 18.12 -3.21 -28.75
C PHE A 14 18.86 -4.55 -29.00
N GLY A 15 18.41 -5.32 -30.00
CA GLY A 15 18.99 -6.63 -30.34
C GLY A 15 18.47 -7.80 -29.51
N LEU A 16 17.56 -7.57 -28.55
CA LEU A 16 16.90 -8.61 -27.77
C LEU A 16 15.49 -8.91 -28.33
N PRO A 17 15.08 -10.18 -28.44
CA PRO A 17 13.71 -10.54 -28.80
C PRO A 17 12.78 -10.30 -27.60
N VAL A 18 11.80 -9.40 -27.76
CA VAL A 18 10.84 -9.04 -26.70
C VAL A 18 9.41 -9.19 -27.22
N TYR A 19 8.53 -9.80 -26.42
CA TYR A 19 7.11 -9.92 -26.74
C TYR A 19 6.38 -8.59 -26.54
N TRP A 20 5.44 -8.26 -27.43
CA TRP A 20 4.60 -7.05 -27.29
C TRP A 20 3.81 -6.99 -25.98
N SER A 21 3.27 -8.12 -25.53
CA SER A 21 2.56 -8.23 -24.26
C SER A 21 3.44 -7.89 -23.06
N ASP A 22 4.66 -8.42 -23.03
CA ASP A 22 5.63 -8.14 -21.97
C ASP A 22 6.05 -6.66 -22.01
N PHE A 23 6.38 -6.13 -23.18
CA PHE A 23 6.74 -4.72 -23.34
C PHE A 23 5.64 -3.77 -22.86
N LEU A 24 4.42 -3.91 -23.39
CA LEU A 24 3.30 -3.04 -23.03
C LEU A 24 2.88 -3.21 -21.56
N GLY A 25 2.90 -4.45 -21.06
CA GLY A 25 2.64 -4.75 -19.66
C GLY A 25 3.62 -4.04 -18.72
N ASN A 26 4.92 -4.09 -19.01
CA ASN A 26 5.94 -3.40 -18.23
C ASN A 26 5.82 -1.88 -18.31
N ILE A 27 5.50 -1.31 -19.47
CA ILE A 27 5.27 0.13 -19.62
C ILE A 27 4.08 0.59 -18.78
N LEU A 28 2.97 -0.16 -18.78
CA LEU A 28 1.82 0.16 -17.93
C LEU A 28 2.14 -0.02 -16.44
N ALA A 29 2.96 -1.02 -16.09
CA ALA A 29 3.41 -1.20 -14.72
C ALA A 29 4.27 -0.01 -14.25
N LEU A 30 5.22 0.46 -15.06
CA LEU A 30 5.99 1.68 -14.81
C LEU A 30 5.08 2.91 -14.66
N ALA A 31 4.10 3.06 -15.56
CA ALA A 31 3.12 4.13 -15.49
C ALA A 31 2.31 4.08 -14.19
N THR A 32 1.89 2.90 -13.74
CA THR A 32 1.22 2.74 -12.45
C THR A 32 2.09 3.20 -11.30
N VAL A 33 3.34 2.74 -11.22
CA VAL A 33 4.22 3.13 -10.11
C VAL A 33 4.43 4.64 -10.10
N TRP A 34 4.59 5.26 -11.27
CA TRP A 34 4.71 6.70 -11.38
C TRP A 34 3.45 7.45 -10.94
N LEU A 35 2.27 6.95 -11.30
CA LEU A 35 0.99 7.50 -10.85
C LEU A 35 0.80 7.30 -9.33
N ALA A 36 1.27 6.19 -8.78
CA ALA A 36 1.26 5.92 -7.34
C ALA A 36 2.18 6.87 -6.57
N LEU A 37 3.37 7.20 -7.11
CA LEU A 37 4.23 8.28 -6.57
C LEU A 37 3.45 9.58 -6.42
N ARG A 38 2.64 9.92 -7.43
CA ARG A 38 1.81 11.12 -7.47
C ARG A 38 0.51 11.02 -6.67
N ARG A 39 0.24 9.88 -6.01
CA ARG A 39 -1.03 9.58 -5.32
C ARG A 39 -2.26 9.77 -6.23
N SER A 40 -2.11 9.49 -7.53
CA SER A 40 -3.18 9.66 -8.50
C SER A 40 -4.17 8.50 -8.43
N LEU A 41 -5.48 8.82 -8.44
CA LEU A 41 -6.53 7.80 -8.56
C LEU A 41 -6.45 7.01 -9.88
N VAL A 42 -5.83 7.59 -10.92
CA VAL A 42 -5.65 6.94 -12.23
C VAL A 42 -4.66 5.77 -12.14
N ALA A 43 -3.82 5.69 -11.09
CA ALA A 43 -2.94 4.56 -10.86
C ALA A 43 -3.69 3.23 -10.85
N TRP A 44 -4.91 3.20 -10.30
CA TRP A 44 -5.68 1.97 -10.15
C TRP A 44 -6.22 1.42 -11.48
N PRO A 45 -6.92 2.21 -12.34
CA PRO A 45 -7.30 1.75 -13.67
C PRO A 45 -6.11 1.32 -14.54
N VAL A 46 -4.99 2.05 -14.47
CA VAL A 46 -3.77 1.70 -15.22
C VAL A 46 -3.18 0.38 -14.74
N GLN A 47 -3.17 0.14 -13.42
CA GLN A 47 -2.76 -1.15 -12.85
C GLN A 47 -3.66 -2.29 -13.34
N ILE A 48 -4.98 -2.10 -13.33
CA ILE A 48 -5.94 -3.11 -13.80
C ILE A 48 -5.66 -3.44 -15.27
N LEU A 49 -5.55 -2.43 -16.13
CA LEU A 49 -5.27 -2.62 -17.55
C LEU A 49 -3.94 -3.36 -17.79
N GLY A 50 -2.87 -2.94 -17.12
CA GLY A 50 -1.56 -3.60 -17.21
C GLY A 50 -1.61 -5.04 -16.73
N SER A 51 -2.32 -5.31 -15.62
CA SER A 51 -2.46 -6.65 -15.05
C SER A 51 -3.29 -7.57 -15.94
N VAL A 52 -4.29 -7.05 -16.66
CA VAL A 52 -5.05 -7.82 -17.65
C VAL A 52 -4.15 -8.23 -18.82
N LEU A 53 -3.31 -7.34 -19.33
CA LEU A 53 -2.35 -7.69 -20.38
C LEU A 53 -1.35 -8.75 -19.91
N LEU A 54 -0.79 -8.57 -18.71
CA LEU A 54 0.13 -9.54 -18.12
C LEU A 54 -0.55 -10.88 -17.81
N LEU A 55 -1.85 -10.88 -17.46
CA LEU A 55 -2.64 -12.09 -17.27
C LEU A 55 -2.78 -12.85 -18.59
N ILE A 56 -3.16 -12.15 -19.67
CA ILE A 56 -3.27 -12.74 -21.01
C ILE A 56 -1.92 -13.33 -21.44
N ALA A 57 -0.83 -12.58 -21.25
CA ALA A 57 0.52 -13.06 -21.54
C ALA A 57 0.84 -14.34 -20.78
N SER A 58 0.56 -14.36 -19.46
CA SER A 58 0.85 -15.48 -18.57
C SER A 58 0.05 -16.74 -18.91
N LEU A 59 -1.21 -16.59 -19.30
CA LEU A 59 -2.06 -17.70 -19.73
C LEU A 59 -1.55 -18.33 -21.04
N ASN A 60 -1.04 -17.52 -21.97
CA ASN A 60 -0.53 -18.00 -23.26
C ASN A 60 0.75 -18.84 -23.12
N VAL A 61 1.56 -18.57 -22.09
CA VAL A 61 2.79 -19.34 -21.80
C VAL A 61 2.58 -20.39 -20.70
N HIS A 62 1.32 -20.69 -20.35
CA HIS A 62 0.94 -21.68 -19.33
C HIS A 62 1.56 -21.45 -17.93
N LEU A 63 1.90 -20.21 -17.59
CA LEU A 63 2.43 -19.84 -16.28
C LEU A 63 1.28 -19.55 -15.30
N GLY A 64 0.66 -20.63 -14.79
CA GLY A 64 -0.50 -20.57 -13.90
C GLY A 64 -0.31 -19.69 -12.66
N GLY A 65 0.89 -19.72 -12.05
CA GLY A 65 1.21 -18.89 -10.89
C GLY A 65 1.21 -17.38 -11.20
N ASN A 66 1.71 -16.97 -12.38
CA ASN A 66 1.75 -15.55 -12.76
C ASN A 66 0.34 -15.09 -13.10
N ALA A 67 -0.43 -15.94 -13.79
CA ALA A 67 -1.84 -15.68 -14.03
C ALA A 67 -2.62 -15.49 -12.72
N ALA A 68 -2.45 -16.39 -11.75
CA ALA A 68 -3.06 -16.26 -10.42
C ALA A 68 -2.68 -14.96 -9.73
N ARG A 69 -1.39 -14.58 -9.77
CA ARG A 69 -0.91 -13.30 -9.23
C ARG A 69 -1.62 -12.11 -9.87
N GLN A 70 -1.75 -12.08 -11.19
CA GLN A 70 -2.40 -10.97 -11.89
C GLN A 70 -3.89 -10.85 -11.53
N ILE A 71 -4.60 -11.97 -11.36
CA ILE A 71 -5.99 -11.97 -10.88
C ILE A 71 -6.10 -11.28 -9.52
N VAL A 72 -5.20 -11.62 -8.61
CA VAL A 72 -5.19 -11.02 -7.26
C VAL A 72 -4.88 -9.52 -7.32
N ILE A 73 -3.95 -9.10 -8.18
CA ILE A 73 -3.67 -7.68 -8.40
C ILE A 73 -4.91 -6.95 -8.94
N ILE A 74 -5.63 -7.52 -9.92
CA ILE A 74 -6.85 -6.92 -10.49
C ILE A 74 -7.93 -6.72 -9.42
N VAL A 75 -8.21 -7.77 -8.63
CA VAL A 75 -9.20 -7.72 -7.54
C VAL A 75 -8.80 -6.67 -6.50
N SER A 76 -7.54 -6.72 -6.06
CA SER A 76 -7.03 -5.79 -5.05
C SER A 76 -7.00 -4.35 -5.56
N ALA A 77 -6.69 -4.14 -6.84
CA ALA A 77 -6.69 -2.82 -7.47
C ALA A 77 -8.08 -2.21 -7.54
N THR A 78 -9.10 -3.04 -7.80
CA THR A 78 -10.50 -2.61 -7.82
C THR A 78 -10.95 -2.15 -6.43
N TRP A 79 -10.61 -2.92 -5.40
CA TRP A 79 -10.88 -2.53 -4.01
C TRP A 79 -10.08 -1.29 -3.58
N GLY A 80 -8.81 -1.21 -3.97
CA GLY A 80 -7.95 -0.06 -3.69
C GLY A 80 -8.47 1.23 -4.33
N TRP A 81 -8.97 1.14 -5.56
CA TRP A 81 -9.61 2.26 -6.25
C TRP A 81 -10.82 2.78 -5.47
N ALA A 82 -11.73 1.88 -5.07
CA ALA A 82 -12.91 2.23 -4.28
C ALA A 82 -12.53 2.83 -2.91
N THR A 83 -11.44 2.36 -2.30
CA THR A 83 -10.95 2.84 -1.01
C THR A 83 -10.35 4.24 -1.11
N TRP A 84 -9.51 4.49 -2.11
CA TRP A 84 -8.91 5.80 -2.34
C TRP A 84 -9.94 6.84 -2.79
N ARG A 85 -10.90 6.44 -3.63
CA ARG A 85 -11.98 7.33 -4.05
C ARG A 85 -12.78 7.83 -2.85
N ARG A 86 -13.22 6.93 -1.97
CA ARG A 86 -13.92 7.28 -0.72
C ARG A 86 -13.10 8.19 0.19
N SER A 87 -11.80 7.89 0.35
CA SER A 87 -10.90 8.75 1.12
C SER A 87 -10.80 10.16 0.55
N ARG A 88 -10.66 10.30 -0.77
CA ARG A 88 -10.61 11.62 -1.43
C ARG A 88 -11.92 12.38 -1.27
N GLU A 89 -13.06 11.70 -1.36
CA GLU A 89 -14.39 12.29 -1.17
C GLU A 89 -14.60 12.79 0.28
N GLN A 90 -14.04 12.10 1.29
CA GLN A 90 -14.19 12.46 2.71
C GLN A 90 -13.17 13.49 3.20
N GLU A 91 -11.89 13.32 2.82
CA GLU A 91 -10.77 14.08 3.37
C GLU A 91 -10.26 15.17 2.38
N GLY A 92 -10.87 15.29 1.20
CA GLY A 92 -10.45 16.17 0.10
C GLY A 92 -9.15 15.78 -0.60
N THR A 93 -8.34 14.93 0.04
CA THR A 93 -7.01 14.50 -0.41
C THR A 93 -6.73 13.05 -0.01
N ILE A 94 -5.75 12.42 -0.66
CA ILE A 94 -5.27 11.09 -0.28
C ILE A 94 -4.20 11.26 0.80
N ASN A 95 -4.58 11.16 2.07
CA ASN A 95 -3.63 11.23 3.18
C ASN A 95 -2.90 9.90 3.34
N VAL A 96 -1.58 9.92 3.15
CA VAL A 96 -0.69 8.79 3.38
C VAL A 96 -0.21 8.80 4.82
N ARG A 97 0.03 7.62 5.39
CA ARG A 97 0.54 7.48 6.76
C ARG A 97 1.49 6.31 6.88
N TRP A 98 2.30 6.31 7.93
CA TRP A 98 3.01 5.10 8.34
C TRP A 98 2.04 4.11 8.96
N ALA A 99 2.28 2.81 8.73
CA ALA A 99 1.64 1.76 9.46
C ALA A 99 2.13 1.78 10.92
N SER A 100 1.22 1.54 11.84
CA SER A 100 1.57 1.34 13.26
C SER A 100 2.42 0.09 13.43
N TRP A 101 3.14 -0.03 14.55
CA TRP A 101 3.93 -1.23 14.84
C TRP A 101 3.12 -2.52 14.87
N ARG A 102 1.86 -2.45 15.31
CA ARG A 102 0.93 -3.59 15.26
C ARG A 102 0.63 -4.00 13.83
N GLU A 103 0.34 -3.03 12.95
CA GLU A 103 0.10 -3.29 11.53
C GLU A 103 1.34 -3.85 10.83
N ARG A 104 2.54 -3.32 11.14
CA ARG A 104 3.81 -3.86 10.64
C ARG A 104 4.03 -5.31 11.08
N ALA A 105 3.78 -5.62 12.35
CA ALA A 105 3.88 -6.98 12.87
C ALA A 105 2.91 -7.93 12.14
N VAL A 106 1.67 -7.50 11.93
CA VAL A 106 0.68 -8.26 11.15
C VAL A 106 1.16 -8.49 9.72
N LEU A 107 1.68 -7.46 9.03
CA LEU A 107 2.22 -7.60 7.68
C LEU A 107 3.40 -8.60 7.64
N MET A 108 4.33 -8.52 8.58
CA MET A 108 5.48 -9.45 8.65
C MET A 108 5.04 -10.89 8.92
N VAL A 109 4.14 -11.09 9.89
CA VAL A 109 3.61 -12.42 10.22
C VAL A 109 2.82 -12.98 9.04
N ALA A 110 1.99 -12.17 8.39
CA ALA A 110 1.25 -12.57 7.19
C ALA A 110 2.18 -12.92 6.03
N MET A 111 3.30 -12.20 5.88
CA MET A 111 4.30 -12.51 4.86
C MET A 111 4.93 -13.89 5.10
N VAL A 112 5.40 -14.15 6.32
CA VAL A 112 6.07 -15.42 6.66
C VAL A 112 5.09 -16.59 6.60
N LEU A 113 3.96 -16.50 7.30
CA LEU A 113 2.97 -17.58 7.36
C LEU A 113 2.28 -17.79 6.02
N GLY A 114 1.95 -16.71 5.32
CA GLY A 114 1.35 -16.79 3.98
C GLY A 114 2.30 -17.44 2.99
N THR A 115 3.59 -17.09 2.99
CA THR A 115 4.60 -17.71 2.12
C THR A 115 4.75 -19.20 2.42
N ALA A 116 4.83 -19.58 3.70
CA ALA A 116 4.93 -20.99 4.09
C ALA A 116 3.68 -21.79 3.70
N ALA A 117 2.49 -21.26 3.98
CA ALA A 117 1.21 -21.92 3.66
C ALA A 117 1.00 -22.05 2.15
N PHE A 118 1.18 -20.96 1.41
CA PHE A 118 1.00 -20.98 -0.05
C PHE A 118 2.10 -21.79 -0.74
N GLY A 119 3.34 -21.74 -0.26
CA GLY A 119 4.42 -22.62 -0.74
C GLY A 119 4.11 -24.10 -0.52
N ALA A 120 3.53 -24.47 0.63
CA ALA A 120 3.09 -25.84 0.89
C ALA A 120 1.97 -26.28 -0.08
N VAL A 121 1.01 -25.39 -0.37
CA VAL A 121 -0.04 -25.64 -1.36
C VAL A 121 0.58 -25.86 -2.74
N LEU A 122 1.46 -24.97 -3.20
CA LEU A 122 2.13 -25.07 -4.51
C LEU A 122 2.92 -26.37 -4.65
N LYS A 123 3.63 -26.79 -3.59
CA LYS A 123 4.36 -28.05 -3.58
C LYS A 123 3.44 -29.27 -3.60
N TRP A 124 2.34 -29.23 -2.86
CA TRP A 124 1.38 -30.34 -2.82
C TRP A 124 0.64 -30.50 -4.15
N SER A 125 0.27 -29.40 -4.80
CA SER A 125 -0.48 -29.44 -6.06
C SER A 125 0.40 -29.51 -7.31
N ASP A 126 1.73 -29.58 -7.17
CA ASP A 126 2.72 -29.49 -8.26
C ASP A 126 2.45 -28.30 -9.20
N ALA A 127 1.96 -27.19 -8.63
CA ALA A 127 1.51 -26.00 -9.36
C ALA A 127 2.51 -24.85 -9.27
N SER A 128 3.75 -25.13 -8.85
CA SER A 128 4.84 -24.15 -8.93
C SER A 128 5.06 -23.74 -10.39
N PHE A 129 5.64 -22.56 -10.57
CA PHE A 129 5.97 -22.00 -11.88
C PHE A 129 6.88 -22.92 -12.71
N TYR A 130 7.61 -23.82 -12.05
CA TYR A 130 8.50 -24.79 -12.67
C TYR A 130 8.14 -26.19 -12.14
N PRO A 131 7.53 -27.06 -12.96
CA PRO A 131 7.27 -28.45 -12.55
C PRO A 131 8.57 -29.15 -12.12
N GLY A 132 8.56 -29.77 -10.93
CA GLY A 132 9.78 -30.33 -10.34
C GLY A 132 10.77 -29.31 -9.75
N ALA A 133 10.36 -28.05 -9.56
CA ALA A 133 11.21 -27.02 -8.95
C ALA A 133 11.79 -27.47 -7.59
N PRO A 134 13.06 -27.12 -7.31
CA PRO A 134 13.59 -27.19 -5.97
C PRO A 134 12.74 -26.37 -5.00
N TRP A 135 12.69 -26.80 -3.73
CA TRP A 135 11.85 -26.16 -2.71
C TRP A 135 12.07 -24.65 -2.56
N TRP A 136 13.30 -24.17 -2.78
CA TRP A 136 13.60 -22.73 -2.70
C TRP A 136 12.92 -21.90 -3.81
N MET A 137 12.73 -22.46 -5.02
CA MET A 137 12.01 -21.78 -6.11
C MET A 137 10.51 -21.71 -5.80
N VAL A 138 9.94 -22.79 -5.27
CA VAL A 138 8.52 -22.81 -4.82
C VAL A 138 8.28 -21.76 -3.73
N LEU A 139 9.23 -21.59 -2.82
CA LEU A 139 9.15 -20.54 -1.80
C LEU A 139 9.32 -19.13 -2.39
N ALA A 140 10.18 -18.96 -3.40
CA ALA A 140 10.32 -17.68 -4.11
C ALA A 140 9.01 -17.29 -4.83
N ASP A 141 8.37 -18.24 -5.49
CA ASP A 141 7.06 -18.07 -6.12
C ASP A 141 6.00 -17.63 -5.11
N ALA A 142 5.96 -18.33 -3.96
CA ALA A 142 5.03 -18.02 -2.90
C ALA A 142 5.28 -16.65 -2.26
N TRP A 143 6.55 -16.29 -2.07
CA TRP A 143 6.98 -14.99 -1.56
C TRP A 143 6.49 -13.86 -2.46
N ILE A 144 6.68 -13.99 -3.77
CA ILE A 144 6.27 -12.99 -4.75
C ILE A 144 4.75 -12.83 -4.76
N PHE A 145 4.01 -13.95 -4.73
CA PHE A 145 2.55 -13.95 -4.72
C PHE A 145 1.98 -13.29 -3.46
N VAL A 146 2.40 -13.75 -2.28
CA VAL A 146 1.94 -13.25 -0.98
C VAL A 146 2.37 -11.81 -0.76
N GLY A 147 3.62 -11.48 -1.10
CA GLY A 147 4.12 -10.11 -1.04
C GLY A 147 3.33 -9.16 -1.94
N SER A 148 2.88 -9.61 -3.12
CA SER A 148 2.02 -8.79 -4.00
C SER A 148 0.66 -8.51 -3.35
N ILE A 149 0.06 -9.48 -2.66
CA ILE A 149 -1.17 -9.26 -1.88
C ILE A 149 -0.95 -8.19 -0.81
N LEU A 150 0.11 -8.34 -0.03
CA LEU A 150 0.40 -7.44 1.08
C LEU A 150 0.79 -6.03 0.60
N ALA A 151 1.48 -5.92 -0.54
CA ALA A 151 1.80 -4.66 -1.15
C ALA A 151 0.53 -3.95 -1.64
N MET A 152 -0.34 -4.65 -2.35
CA MET A 152 -1.63 -4.10 -2.82
C MET A 152 -2.53 -3.71 -1.65
N TYR A 153 -2.56 -4.53 -0.59
CA TYR A 153 -3.28 -4.21 0.64
C TYR A 153 -2.76 -2.93 1.29
N SER A 154 -1.44 -2.84 1.49
CA SER A 154 -0.79 -1.70 2.13
C SER A 154 -0.98 -0.42 1.31
N GLN A 155 -0.89 -0.51 -0.02
CA GLN A 155 -1.12 0.61 -0.94
C GLN A 155 -2.56 1.12 -0.84
N ALA A 156 -3.55 0.22 -0.86
CA ALA A 156 -4.96 0.59 -0.71
C ALA A 156 -5.24 1.24 0.66
N ARG A 157 -4.54 0.79 1.71
CA ARG A 157 -4.58 1.39 3.05
C ARG A 157 -3.76 2.69 3.19
N ARG A 158 -3.08 3.13 2.12
CA ARG A 158 -2.27 4.36 2.07
C ARG A 158 -1.06 4.33 3.01
N TYR A 159 -0.52 3.14 3.26
CA TYR A 159 0.66 2.93 4.10
C TYR A 159 1.92 3.23 3.32
N VAL A 160 2.92 3.91 3.91
CA VAL A 160 4.25 4.07 3.29
C VAL A 160 4.94 2.71 3.10
N GLU A 161 4.65 1.76 3.98
CA GLU A 161 5.19 0.40 4.01
C GLU A 161 5.02 -0.37 2.71
N PHE A 162 4.01 -0.03 1.88
CA PHE A 162 3.78 -0.74 0.62
C PHE A 162 4.99 -0.66 -0.32
N TRP A 163 5.75 0.43 -0.28
CA TRP A 163 7.01 0.57 -1.03
C TRP A 163 8.06 -0.45 -0.59
N PHE A 164 8.17 -0.69 0.72
CA PHE A 164 9.10 -1.66 1.28
C PHE A 164 8.66 -3.09 0.97
N VAL A 165 7.36 -3.36 0.95
CA VAL A 165 6.84 -4.68 0.55
C VAL A 165 7.15 -4.95 -0.93
N TRP A 166 6.94 -3.98 -1.82
CA TRP A 166 7.35 -4.11 -3.23
C TRP A 166 8.85 -4.32 -3.37
N LEU A 167 9.67 -3.56 -2.64
CA LEU A 167 11.12 -3.76 -2.63
C LEU A 167 11.51 -5.18 -2.19
N ALA A 168 10.85 -5.72 -1.17
CA ALA A 168 11.09 -7.06 -0.67
C ALA A 168 10.68 -8.14 -1.69
N VAL A 169 9.59 -7.93 -2.42
CA VAL A 169 9.16 -8.80 -3.54
C VAL A 169 10.20 -8.77 -4.66
N ASP A 170 10.63 -7.58 -5.07
CA ASP A 170 11.58 -7.39 -6.17
C ASP A 170 12.94 -8.00 -5.85
N LEU A 171 13.40 -7.93 -4.59
CA LEU A 171 14.69 -8.53 -4.19
C LEU A 171 14.77 -10.04 -4.47
N VAL A 172 13.63 -10.74 -4.49
CA VAL A 172 13.53 -12.16 -4.84
C VAL A 172 13.15 -12.36 -6.30
N GLY A 173 12.23 -11.55 -6.81
CA GLY A 173 11.76 -11.63 -8.20
C GLY A 173 12.83 -11.30 -9.24
N VAL A 174 13.70 -10.32 -8.97
CA VAL A 174 14.73 -9.88 -9.91
C VAL A 174 15.79 -10.97 -10.15
N PRO A 175 16.43 -11.56 -9.13
CA PRO A 175 17.36 -12.66 -9.37
C PRO A 175 16.74 -13.84 -10.10
N LEU A 176 15.46 -14.15 -9.79
CA LEU A 176 14.72 -15.23 -10.45
C LEU A 176 14.49 -14.93 -11.94
N ALA A 177 14.15 -13.68 -12.28
CA ALA A 177 13.97 -13.24 -13.66
C ALA A 177 15.29 -13.17 -14.44
N VAL A 178 16.37 -12.71 -13.81
CA VAL A 178 17.72 -12.69 -14.42
C VAL A 178 18.24 -14.09 -14.67
N HIS A 179 17.99 -15.03 -13.75
CA HIS A 179 18.31 -16.45 -13.96
C HIS A 179 17.54 -17.04 -15.15
N SER A 180 16.39 -16.47 -15.49
CA SER A 180 15.57 -16.85 -16.65
C SER A 180 15.94 -16.10 -17.94
N GLU A 181 17.09 -15.43 -17.98
CA GLU A 181 17.64 -14.70 -19.14
C GLU A 181 16.76 -13.53 -19.66
N LEU A 182 15.88 -12.98 -18.81
CA LEU A 182 15.00 -11.86 -19.14
C LEU A 182 15.71 -10.50 -18.93
N TYR A 183 16.68 -10.19 -19.80
CA TYR A 183 17.51 -8.98 -19.67
C TYR A 183 16.72 -7.66 -19.75
N PHE A 184 15.66 -7.60 -20.58
CA PHE A 184 14.80 -6.41 -20.66
C PHE A 184 14.11 -6.12 -19.32
N SER A 185 13.56 -7.16 -18.68
CA SER A 185 12.97 -7.06 -17.34
C SER A 185 14.00 -6.57 -16.32
N GLY A 186 15.26 -7.01 -16.41
CA GLY A 186 16.38 -6.51 -15.61
C GLY A 186 16.53 -4.98 -15.60
N ILE A 187 16.46 -4.34 -16.77
CA ILE A 187 16.53 -2.87 -16.90
C ILE A 187 15.30 -2.22 -16.26
N VAL A 188 14.11 -2.75 -16.54
CA VAL A 188 12.84 -2.25 -15.98
C VAL A 188 12.86 -2.33 -14.44
N TYR A 189 13.44 -3.39 -13.87
CA TYR A 189 13.60 -3.53 -12.42
C TYR A 189 14.54 -2.48 -11.82
N GLY A 190 15.61 -2.10 -12.52
CA GLY A 190 16.46 -0.98 -12.10
C GLY A 190 15.67 0.33 -12.01
N ILE A 191 14.77 0.57 -12.97
CA ILE A 191 13.88 1.74 -12.95
C ILE A 191 12.90 1.65 -11.77
N PHE A 192 12.26 0.49 -11.57
CA PHE A 192 11.36 0.28 -10.42
C PHE A 192 12.05 0.54 -9.10
N PHE A 193 13.28 0.05 -8.91
CA PHE A 193 14.05 0.28 -7.70
C PHE A 193 14.22 1.78 -7.40
N VAL A 194 14.64 2.58 -8.39
CA VAL A 194 14.78 4.03 -8.23
C VAL A 194 13.43 4.67 -7.88
N MET A 195 12.35 4.27 -8.55
CA MET A 195 11.01 4.79 -8.28
C MET A 195 10.54 4.46 -6.87
N VAL A 196 10.79 3.25 -6.39
CA VAL A 196 10.47 2.83 -5.01
C VAL A 196 11.17 3.72 -4.00
N LEU A 197 12.47 4.01 -4.18
CA LEU A 197 13.21 4.89 -3.28
C LEU A 197 12.64 6.32 -3.28
N LEU A 198 12.31 6.86 -4.46
CA LEU A 198 11.65 8.16 -4.58
C LEU A 198 10.27 8.16 -3.90
N GLY A 199 9.54 7.04 -4.00
CA GLY A 199 8.23 6.86 -3.40
C GLY A 199 8.27 6.83 -1.90
N ILE A 200 9.20 6.07 -1.32
CA ILE A 200 9.46 6.06 0.13
C ILE A 200 9.72 7.50 0.60
N ARG A 201 10.61 8.23 -0.10
CA ARG A 201 10.97 9.59 0.29
C ARG A 201 9.79 10.57 0.23
N ASP A 202 9.04 10.60 -0.87
CA ASP A 202 7.92 11.54 -1.05
C ASP A 202 6.72 11.20 -0.15
N TRP A 203 6.46 9.91 0.10
CA TRP A 203 5.38 9.50 0.98
C TRP A 203 5.73 9.67 2.46
N ALA A 204 6.98 9.39 2.85
CA ALA A 204 7.46 9.63 4.21
C ALA A 204 7.39 11.13 4.56
N SER A 205 7.86 12.01 3.69
CA SER A 205 7.89 13.45 3.97
C SER A 205 6.50 14.10 4.07
N ARG A 206 5.49 13.50 3.45
CA ARG A 206 4.10 13.98 3.44
C ARG A 206 3.17 13.21 4.37
N SER A 207 3.69 12.17 5.03
CA SER A 207 2.93 11.44 6.04
C SER A 207 2.76 12.33 7.28
N LYS A 208 1.51 12.57 7.67
CA LYS A 208 1.24 13.26 8.94
C LYS A 208 1.69 12.33 10.08
N PRO A 209 2.39 12.83 11.11
CA PRO A 209 2.66 12.05 12.31
C PRO A 209 1.33 11.51 12.84
N GLN A 210 1.29 10.22 13.15
CA GLN A 210 0.16 9.67 13.85
C GLN A 210 0.18 10.30 15.25
N GLU A 211 -0.71 11.26 15.51
CA GLU A 211 -0.96 11.72 16.87
C GLU A 211 -1.31 10.47 17.68
N ILE A 212 -0.38 10.07 18.54
CA ILE A 212 -0.66 9.09 19.56
C ILE A 212 -1.61 9.83 20.49
N ALA A 213 -2.92 9.64 20.30
CA ALA A 213 -3.93 10.18 21.21
C ALA A 213 -3.52 9.74 22.61
N SER A 214 -3.02 10.67 23.42
CA SER A 214 -2.58 10.38 24.77
C SER A 214 -3.82 9.93 25.53
N PRO A 215 -3.85 8.72 26.11
CA PRO A 215 -4.99 8.26 26.91
C PRO A 215 -5.34 9.22 28.06
N LEU A 216 -4.40 10.10 28.42
CA LEU A 216 -4.52 11.06 29.51
C LEU A 216 -5.18 12.38 29.09
N GLU A 217 -5.26 12.71 27.80
CA GLU A 217 -5.78 14.00 27.34
C GLU A 217 -7.30 14.17 27.60
N PRO A 218 -8.15 13.14 27.40
CA PRO A 218 -9.55 13.22 27.80
C PRO A 218 -9.72 13.32 29.31
N ALA A 219 -8.88 12.63 30.09
CA ALA A 219 -8.95 12.62 31.54
C ALA A 219 -8.54 13.97 32.14
N VAL A 220 -7.42 14.54 31.69
CA VAL A 220 -6.93 15.86 32.14
C VAL A 220 -7.91 16.98 31.78
N LEU A 221 -8.55 16.92 30.61
CA LEU A 221 -9.56 17.91 30.21
C LEU A 221 -10.88 17.78 30.98
N VAL A 222 -11.24 16.57 31.42
CA VAL A 222 -12.41 16.33 32.28
C VAL A 222 -12.13 16.81 33.69
N GLU A 223 -10.97 16.46 34.25
CA GLU A 223 -10.57 16.83 35.61
C GLU A 223 -10.39 18.35 35.75
N ALA A 224 -9.78 19.01 34.75
CA ALA A 224 -9.69 20.48 34.71
C ALA A 224 -11.05 21.18 34.58
N ARG A 225 -12.04 20.53 33.94
CA ARG A 225 -13.43 21.03 33.83
C ARG A 225 -14.22 20.85 35.13
N GLU A 226 -13.89 19.83 35.93
CA GLU A 226 -14.52 19.60 37.23
C GLU A 226 -13.96 20.56 38.28
N ASP A 227 -12.64 20.78 38.29
CA ASP A 227 -11.96 21.70 39.22
C ASP A 227 -12.46 23.15 39.04
N THR A 228 -12.57 23.62 37.79
CA THR A 228 -13.14 24.94 37.46
C THR A 228 -14.63 25.05 37.79
N ARG A 229 -15.37 23.94 37.88
CA ARG A 229 -16.78 23.93 38.29
C ARG A 229 -16.94 24.03 39.80
N ASP A 230 -16.07 23.41 40.57
CA ASP A 230 -16.13 23.44 42.04
C ASP A 230 -15.63 24.79 42.58
N ASP A 231 -14.64 25.41 41.93
CA ASP A 231 -14.18 26.78 42.26
C ASP A 231 -15.26 27.84 42.00
N GLY A 232 -16.03 27.70 40.91
CA GLY A 232 -17.15 28.59 40.61
C GLY A 232 -18.31 28.48 41.61
N ALA A 233 -18.50 27.33 42.24
CA ALA A 233 -19.56 27.11 43.22
C ALA A 233 -19.23 27.64 44.63
N ARG A 234 -17.94 27.83 44.95
CA ARG A 234 -17.48 28.29 46.28
C ARG A 234 -17.34 29.81 46.41
N GLY A 235 -17.47 30.57 45.32
CA GLY A 235 -17.19 32.01 45.27
C GLY A 235 -18.30 32.97 45.74
N ASP A 236 -19.56 32.53 45.86
CA ASP A 236 -20.72 33.45 45.97
C ASP A 236 -21.27 33.69 47.38
N ALA A 237 -20.65 33.15 48.43
CA ALA A 237 -21.07 33.42 49.81
C ALA A 237 -20.42 34.71 50.37
N ARG A 238 -20.88 35.89 49.95
CA ARG A 238 -20.58 37.16 50.66
C ARG A 238 -21.65 37.44 51.72
N PRO A 239 -21.30 37.62 53.01
CA PRO A 239 -22.28 37.99 54.03
C PRO A 239 -22.61 39.49 53.92
N GLY A 240 -23.91 39.79 53.94
CA GLY A 240 -24.47 41.13 53.85
C GLY A 240 -24.00 42.05 54.96
N ARG A 241 -23.67 43.29 54.60
CA ARG A 241 -23.49 44.42 55.52
C ARG A 241 -24.72 45.31 55.44
N ASP A 242 -25.48 45.30 56.52
CA ASP A 242 -26.54 46.23 56.83
C ASP A 242 -25.92 47.41 57.63
N SER A 243 -26.18 48.65 57.21
CA SER A 243 -26.15 49.84 58.08
C SER A 243 -26.63 51.08 57.32
N SER A 244 -27.92 51.34 57.53
CA SER A 244 -28.62 52.62 57.66
C SER A 244 -27.82 53.95 57.71
N SER A 245 -28.41 54.92 57.00
CA SER A 245 -28.61 56.35 57.33
C SER A 245 -27.43 57.24 57.73
N ARG A 246 -27.20 58.29 56.92
CA ARG A 246 -27.39 59.69 57.37
C ARG A 246 -27.45 60.66 56.19
N VAL A 247 -28.61 61.30 56.09
CA VAL A 247 -28.85 62.57 55.39
C VAL A 247 -28.11 63.68 56.15
N GLY A 248 -27.47 64.59 55.42
CA GLY A 248 -26.87 65.80 55.96
C GLY A 248 -26.54 66.78 54.85
N ALA A 249 -27.40 67.78 54.69
CA ALA A 249 -27.27 68.92 53.80
C ALA A 249 -26.17 69.89 54.26
N ALA A 250 -25.58 70.62 53.31
CA ALA A 250 -25.37 72.09 53.33
C ALA A 250 -24.09 72.50 52.58
N ASP A 251 -24.29 73.54 51.77
CA ASP A 251 -23.38 74.54 51.18
C ASP A 251 -22.46 74.14 50.00
#